data_AF-A0A3R7BD81-F1
#
_entry.id   AF-A0A3R7BD81-F1
#
_cell.length_a   1.000
_cell.length_b   1.000
_cell.length_c   1.000
_cell.angle_alpha   90.00
_cell.angle_beta   90.00
_cell.angle_gamma   90.00
#
_symmetry.space_group_name_H-M   'P 1'
#
loop_
_entity.id
_entity.type
_entity.pdbx_description
1 polymer ?
#
loop_
_entity_poly.entity_id
_entity_poly.type
_entity_poly.pdbx_seq_one_letter_code
_entity_poly.pdbx_strand_id
1 'polypeptide(L)'
;QVAPYPHMNSLGGSLISLLGSSTDYQVYKPADIPGVDIAFYEHREYYHTPGDNIDRISAQDVQHCGANVLAITRALVNTNSLDDWSSHDEALYFDVMGQWGVTLTVAKRWLVVLSTWATAGVVVLVHYYSTYWFDQKTTSMTLGQFVRSVVVSHWSYFATALGVGTFAALLANVPLVGFLLVTRNSLLSWTVLPNAIVGLLVGVDFAAKLWRRQGKTAQSILPLADDWMRLATSGATFGAFVSTLLVFNAPLLYLFPVATVAYSIVLVLVYIGVGFAKSRPSPQPDAMTWQPAVSYASIPPSEEPANLSVVPLAIGMALVAALGVFLFVALPVPVDNLWMIQSVGGCDPLIMAAAPVILAPVLYLVLPWFVLTWGGGEVLLLFQVYLAVWAVATVQYVASA
;
A
#
# COMPACT_ATOMS: atom_id res chain seq x y z
N GLN A 1 -23.24 5.00 -12.48
CA GLN A 1 -22.63 6.21 -11.90
C GLN A 1 -23.21 7.41 -12.63
N VAL A 2 -23.66 8.44 -11.90
CA VAL A 2 -24.40 9.59 -12.47
C VAL A 2 -23.62 10.91 -12.35
N ALA A 3 -22.91 11.11 -11.23
CA ALA A 3 -22.12 12.32 -11.00
C ALA A 3 -20.94 12.40 -12.00
N PRO A 4 -20.80 13.48 -12.79
CA PRO A 4 -19.74 13.65 -13.78
C PRO A 4 -18.35 13.88 -13.15
N TYR A 5 -18.29 14.44 -11.94
CA TYR A 5 -17.03 14.72 -11.23
C TYR A 5 -17.09 14.11 -9.82
N PRO A 6 -17.06 12.78 -9.69
CA PRO A 6 -17.16 12.13 -8.39
C PRO A 6 -15.95 12.47 -7.50
N HIS A 7 -16.19 13.11 -6.36
CA HIS A 7 -15.25 13.11 -5.24
C HIS A 7 -15.93 12.42 -4.05
N MET A 8 -15.66 11.14 -3.87
CA MET A 8 -16.38 10.29 -2.94
C MET A 8 -15.40 9.38 -2.20
N ASN A 9 -15.53 9.31 -0.89
CA ASN A 9 -14.78 8.35 -0.09
C ASN A 9 -15.53 8.05 1.21
N SER A 10 -15.85 6.77 1.45
CA SER A 10 -16.54 6.36 2.69
C SER A 10 -15.75 6.74 3.95
N LEU A 11 -14.42 6.86 3.85
CA LEU A 11 -13.59 7.28 4.97
C LEU A 11 -13.89 8.74 5.38
N GLY A 12 -14.08 9.66 4.44
CA GLY A 12 -14.36 11.07 4.75
C GLY A 12 -15.61 11.22 5.63
N GLY A 13 -16.70 10.56 5.25
CA GLY A 13 -17.93 10.53 6.06
C GLY A 13 -17.74 9.91 7.44
N SER A 14 -16.96 8.82 7.55
CA SER A 14 -16.61 8.21 8.84
C SER A 14 -15.79 9.15 9.74
N LEU A 15 -14.83 9.88 9.17
CA LEU A 15 -14.00 10.83 9.92
C LEU A 15 -14.81 12.05 10.39
N ILE A 16 -15.67 12.60 9.54
CA ILE A 16 -16.58 13.70 9.90
C ILE A 16 -17.46 13.29 11.09
N SER A 17 -18.01 12.08 11.04
CA SER A 17 -18.79 11.53 12.17
C SER A 17 -17.95 11.34 13.42
N LEU A 18 -16.70 10.88 13.31
CA LEU A 18 -15.79 10.70 14.44
C LEU A 18 -15.43 12.04 15.10
N LEU A 19 -15.33 13.11 14.30
CA LEU A 19 -15.12 14.48 14.75
C LEU A 19 -16.38 15.12 15.39
N GLY A 20 -17.47 14.36 15.55
CA GLY A 20 -18.69 14.83 16.19
C GLY A 20 -19.54 15.75 15.31
N SER A 21 -19.29 15.76 14.00
CA SER A 21 -20.06 16.56 13.05
C SER A 21 -21.19 15.73 12.45
N SER A 22 -22.36 16.35 12.38
CA SER A 22 -23.56 15.80 11.74
C SER A 22 -24.06 16.75 10.67
N THR A 23 -24.96 16.24 9.83
CA THR A 23 -25.73 17.00 8.85
C THR A 23 -27.21 16.85 9.17
N ASP A 24 -28.04 17.72 8.59
CA ASP A 24 -29.49 17.62 8.72
C ASP A 24 -30.02 16.28 8.19
N TYR A 25 -29.28 15.58 7.31
CA TYR A 25 -29.68 14.27 6.82
C TYR A 25 -29.80 13.21 7.94
N GLN A 26 -29.09 13.38 9.06
CA GLN A 26 -29.11 12.40 10.16
C GLN A 26 -30.50 12.19 10.77
N VAL A 27 -31.40 13.17 10.71
CA VAL A 27 -32.76 13.04 11.26
C VAL A 27 -33.65 12.08 10.46
N TYR A 28 -33.30 11.84 9.18
CA TYR A 28 -34.06 10.99 8.27
C TYR A 28 -33.63 9.51 8.34
N LYS A 29 -32.40 9.24 8.81
CA LYS A 29 -31.85 7.87 8.88
C LYS A 29 -32.67 6.90 9.73
N PRO A 30 -33.19 7.26 10.93
CA PRO A 30 -34.01 6.34 11.73
C PRO A 30 -35.32 5.93 11.07
N ALA A 31 -35.78 6.71 10.09
CA ALA A 31 -36.99 6.44 9.31
C ALA A 31 -36.70 5.68 8.00
N ASP A 32 -35.45 5.26 7.78
CA ASP A 32 -34.99 4.57 6.58
C ASP A 32 -35.31 5.32 5.27
N ILE A 33 -35.28 6.66 5.33
CA ILE A 33 -35.55 7.50 4.17
C ILE A 33 -34.25 7.64 3.36
N PRO A 34 -34.20 7.15 2.11
CA PRO A 34 -33.02 7.27 1.27
C PRO A 34 -32.74 8.73 0.95
N GLY A 35 -31.47 9.11 0.95
CA GLY A 35 -31.04 10.47 0.66
C GLY A 35 -29.58 10.52 0.24
N VAL A 36 -29.23 11.62 -0.43
CA VAL A 36 -27.86 11.90 -0.84
C VAL A 36 -27.43 13.19 -0.14
N ASP A 37 -26.40 13.07 0.68
CA ASP A 37 -25.80 14.18 1.43
C ASP A 37 -24.52 14.64 0.73
N ILE A 38 -24.47 15.90 0.33
CA ILE A 38 -23.37 16.48 -0.47
C ILE A 38 -22.84 17.70 0.26
N ALA A 39 -21.56 17.64 0.63
CA ALA A 39 -20.87 18.71 1.32
C ALA A 39 -19.43 18.86 0.84
N PHE A 40 -18.91 20.09 0.91
CA PHE A 40 -17.47 20.30 0.87
C PHE A 40 -16.86 19.83 2.19
N TYR A 41 -15.78 19.07 2.12
CA TYR A 41 -15.08 18.57 3.30
C TYR A 41 -13.58 18.89 3.29
N GLU A 42 -13.07 19.44 2.19
CA GLU A 42 -11.68 19.84 2.09
C GLU A 42 -11.38 21.07 2.95
N HIS A 43 -10.13 21.18 3.41
CA HIS A 43 -9.64 22.23 4.31
C HIS A 43 -10.54 22.48 5.53
N ARG A 44 -10.92 21.40 6.23
CA ARG A 44 -11.81 21.48 7.39
C ARG A 44 -11.24 22.33 8.52
N GLU A 45 -9.94 22.58 8.57
CA GLU A 45 -9.31 23.52 9.49
C GLU A 45 -9.90 24.94 9.47
N TYR A 46 -10.56 25.36 8.38
CA TYR A 46 -11.24 26.66 8.31
C TYR A 46 -12.70 26.62 8.80
N TYR A 47 -13.30 25.43 8.91
CA TYR A 47 -14.70 25.26 9.31
C TYR A 47 -14.99 25.87 10.69
N HIS A 48 -16.09 26.63 10.81
CA HIS A 48 -16.43 27.37 12.04
C HIS A 48 -15.36 28.39 12.49
N THR A 49 -14.54 28.90 11.57
CA THR A 49 -13.57 29.97 11.83
C THR A 49 -13.81 31.16 10.91
N PRO A 50 -13.23 32.34 11.19
CA PRO A 50 -13.23 33.47 10.24
C PRO A 50 -12.55 33.15 8.89
N GLY A 51 -11.78 32.05 8.82
CA GLY A 51 -11.17 31.57 7.59
C GLY A 51 -12.16 30.95 6.60
N ASP A 52 -13.37 30.60 7.03
CA ASP A 52 -14.45 30.12 6.17
C ASP A 52 -15.07 31.29 5.41
N ASN A 53 -14.40 31.71 4.33
CA ASN A 53 -14.75 32.91 3.56
C ASN A 53 -14.49 32.74 2.05
N ILE A 54 -14.92 33.74 1.26
CA ILE A 54 -14.91 33.69 -0.21
C ILE A 54 -13.50 33.59 -0.81
N ASP A 55 -12.45 33.95 -0.08
CA ASP A 55 -11.07 33.84 -0.55
C ASP A 55 -10.56 32.39 -0.54
N ARG A 56 -11.32 31.46 0.08
CA ARG A 56 -10.98 30.04 0.25
C ARG A 56 -11.84 29.09 -0.59
N ILE A 57 -12.72 29.62 -1.42
CA ILE A 57 -13.53 28.84 -2.36
C ILE A 57 -13.44 29.47 -3.75
N SER A 58 -13.29 28.63 -4.78
CA SER A 58 -13.22 29.07 -6.17
C SER A 58 -14.56 28.89 -6.89
N ALA A 59 -14.74 29.61 -8.00
CA ALA A 59 -15.89 29.41 -8.88
C ALA A 59 -15.91 27.96 -9.46
N GLN A 60 -14.74 27.34 -9.62
CA GLN A 60 -14.60 25.97 -10.05
C GLN A 60 -15.14 24.98 -9.02
N ASP A 61 -14.92 25.20 -7.72
CA ASP A 61 -15.44 24.33 -6.65
C ASP A 61 -16.96 24.36 -6.61
N VAL A 62 -17.54 25.55 -6.74
CA VAL A 62 -18.99 25.73 -6.83
C VAL A 62 -19.55 25.05 -8.08
N GLN A 63 -18.89 25.22 -9.23
CA GLN A 63 -19.31 24.59 -10.48
C GLN A 63 -19.20 23.05 -10.43
N HIS A 64 -18.17 22.52 -9.77
CA HIS A 64 -17.97 21.10 -9.54
C HIS A 64 -19.13 20.50 -8.74
N CYS A 65 -19.44 21.09 -7.58
CA CYS A 65 -20.58 20.68 -6.77
C CYS A 65 -21.90 20.78 -7.55
N GLY A 66 -22.13 21.93 -8.21
CA GLY A 66 -23.35 22.17 -8.98
C GLY A 66 -23.55 21.20 -10.15
N ALA A 67 -22.49 20.82 -10.86
CA ALA A 67 -22.55 19.84 -11.94
C ALA A 67 -22.95 18.45 -11.43
N ASN A 68 -22.42 18.04 -10.27
CA ASN A 68 -22.78 16.78 -9.64
C ASN A 68 -24.22 16.77 -9.14
N VAL A 69 -24.64 17.82 -8.42
CA VAL A 69 -26.01 17.97 -7.95
C VAL A 69 -26.98 17.94 -9.13
N LEU A 70 -26.73 18.72 -10.19
CA LEU A 70 -27.59 18.76 -11.37
C LEU A 70 -27.71 17.39 -12.05
N ALA A 71 -26.61 16.64 -12.17
CA ALA A 71 -26.63 15.31 -12.76
C ALA A 71 -27.45 14.33 -11.91
N ILE A 72 -27.25 14.32 -10.59
CA ILE A 72 -28.02 13.49 -9.66
C ILE A 72 -29.50 13.85 -9.72
N THR A 73 -29.85 15.14 -9.65
CA THR A 73 -31.25 15.60 -9.75
C THR A 73 -31.89 15.17 -11.06
N ARG A 74 -31.21 15.30 -12.19
CA ARG A 74 -31.73 14.84 -13.50
C ARG A 74 -31.95 13.33 -13.51
N ALA A 75 -31.06 12.56 -12.92
CA ALA A 75 -31.24 11.10 -12.87
C ALA A 75 -32.41 10.71 -11.95
N LEU A 76 -32.61 11.39 -10.83
CA LEU A 76 -33.77 11.20 -9.96
C LEU A 76 -35.09 11.53 -10.67
N VAL A 77 -35.15 12.66 -11.40
CA VAL A 77 -36.34 13.06 -12.18
C VAL A 77 -36.67 12.05 -13.29
N ASN A 78 -35.65 11.42 -13.88
CA ASN A 78 -35.82 10.45 -14.96
C ASN A 78 -36.01 9.00 -14.46
N THR A 79 -36.07 8.79 -13.15
CA THR A 79 -36.26 7.46 -12.55
C THR A 79 -37.75 7.15 -12.45
N ASN A 80 -38.15 5.92 -12.81
CA ASN A 80 -39.55 5.49 -12.78
C ASN A 80 -40.06 5.22 -11.35
N SER A 81 -39.22 4.62 -10.50
CA SER A 81 -39.49 4.41 -9.07
C SER A 81 -38.25 4.72 -8.22
N LEU A 82 -38.43 5.41 -7.09
CA LEU A 82 -37.34 5.61 -6.12
C LEU A 82 -36.84 4.29 -5.50
N ASP A 83 -37.64 3.22 -5.59
CA ASP A 83 -37.21 1.87 -5.19
C ASP A 83 -36.00 1.39 -6.01
N ASP A 84 -35.86 1.86 -7.26
CA ASP A 84 -34.71 1.56 -8.13
C ASP A 84 -33.39 2.14 -7.60
N TRP A 85 -33.47 3.08 -6.66
CA TRP A 85 -32.34 3.71 -5.97
C TRP A 85 -32.20 3.26 -4.51
N SER A 86 -33.07 2.35 -4.05
CA SER A 86 -32.95 1.76 -2.71
C SER A 86 -31.86 0.68 -2.70
N SER A 87 -30.97 0.73 -1.72
CA SER A 87 -29.99 -0.32 -1.49
C SER A 87 -29.88 -0.60 0.01
N HIS A 88 -30.10 -1.86 0.38
CA HIS A 88 -29.90 -2.35 1.74
C HIS A 88 -28.46 -2.84 1.97
N ASP A 89 -27.58 -2.65 0.99
CA ASP A 89 -26.19 -3.09 1.06
C ASP A 89 -25.34 -1.99 1.70
N GLU A 90 -24.60 -2.34 2.76
CA GLU A 90 -23.60 -1.47 3.36
C GLU A 90 -22.34 -1.41 2.49
N ALA A 91 -22.49 -0.77 1.33
CA ALA A 91 -21.44 -0.63 0.34
C ALA A 91 -20.41 0.41 0.79
N LEU A 92 -19.14 0.08 0.59
CA LEU A 92 -18.07 1.07 0.61
C LEU A 92 -17.98 1.75 -0.75
N TYR A 93 -17.51 2.97 -0.78
CA TYR A 93 -17.27 3.70 -2.02
C TYR A 93 -16.04 4.58 -1.89
N PHE A 94 -15.32 4.71 -3.00
CA PHE A 94 -14.19 5.61 -3.16
C PHE A 94 -14.10 6.03 -4.62
N ASP A 95 -13.41 7.11 -4.91
CA ASP A 95 -13.02 7.43 -6.28
C ASP A 95 -11.55 7.12 -6.54
N VAL A 96 -11.21 7.00 -7.81
CA VAL A 96 -9.84 6.91 -8.28
C VAL A 96 -9.50 8.26 -8.91
N MET A 97 -8.62 9.03 -8.25
CA MET A 97 -8.08 10.31 -8.71
C MET A 97 -9.14 11.38 -9.02
N GLY A 98 -10.29 11.37 -8.34
CA GLY A 98 -11.41 12.29 -8.56
C GLY A 98 -12.17 12.07 -9.88
N GLN A 99 -11.91 10.97 -10.60
CA GLN A 99 -12.45 10.74 -11.95
C GLN A 99 -13.42 9.56 -12.00
N TRP A 100 -13.08 8.44 -11.36
CA TRP A 100 -13.85 7.19 -11.49
C TRP A 100 -14.37 6.73 -10.14
N GLY A 101 -15.68 6.61 -10.02
CA GLY A 101 -16.32 6.16 -8.78
C GLY A 101 -16.39 4.66 -8.70
N VAL A 102 -15.91 4.10 -7.60
CA VAL A 102 -15.95 2.67 -7.31
C VAL A 102 -16.87 2.44 -6.12
N THR A 103 -17.94 1.66 -6.33
CA THR A 103 -18.82 1.19 -5.27
C THR A 103 -18.56 -0.29 -5.02
N LEU A 104 -18.15 -0.63 -3.80
CA LEU A 104 -17.88 -1.97 -3.29
C LEU A 104 -19.05 -2.46 -2.43
N THR A 105 -20.06 -3.01 -3.09
CA THR A 105 -21.12 -3.83 -2.48
C THR A 105 -20.52 -5.06 -1.79
N VAL A 106 -21.25 -5.71 -0.88
CA VAL A 106 -20.78 -6.96 -0.23
C VAL A 106 -20.33 -7.99 -1.28
N ALA A 107 -21.12 -8.19 -2.35
CA ALA A 107 -20.77 -9.11 -3.43
C ALA A 107 -19.48 -8.69 -4.15
N LYS A 108 -19.29 -7.40 -4.43
CA LYS A 108 -18.05 -6.91 -5.08
C LYS A 108 -16.84 -7.04 -4.15
N ARG A 109 -16.99 -6.85 -2.83
CA ARG A 109 -15.90 -7.11 -1.87
C ARG A 109 -15.44 -8.57 -1.95
N TRP A 110 -16.36 -9.52 -1.96
CA TRP A 110 -16.04 -10.94 -2.16
C TRP A 110 -15.38 -11.22 -3.51
N LEU A 111 -15.87 -10.63 -4.60
CA LEU A 111 -15.24 -10.76 -5.93
C LEU A 111 -13.81 -10.23 -5.95
N VAL A 112 -13.55 -9.10 -5.28
CA VAL A 112 -12.19 -8.54 -5.15
C VAL A 112 -11.29 -9.47 -4.34
N VAL A 113 -11.78 -10.04 -3.24
CA VAL A 113 -11.03 -11.03 -2.43
C VAL A 113 -10.69 -12.26 -3.28
N LEU A 114 -11.67 -12.84 -3.98
CA LEU A 114 -11.47 -14.00 -4.86
C LEU A 114 -10.48 -13.70 -5.99
N SER A 115 -10.61 -12.53 -6.63
CA SER A 115 -9.69 -12.10 -7.69
C SER A 115 -8.28 -11.91 -7.18
N THR A 116 -8.11 -11.38 -5.97
CA THR A 116 -6.81 -11.22 -5.32
C THR A 116 -6.15 -12.58 -5.07
N TRP A 117 -6.89 -13.54 -4.52
CA TRP A 117 -6.41 -14.91 -4.36
C TRP A 117 -6.07 -15.58 -5.69
N ALA A 118 -6.88 -15.38 -6.73
CA ALA A 118 -6.61 -15.91 -8.06
C ALA A 118 -5.30 -15.35 -8.62
N THR A 119 -5.06 -14.03 -8.52
CA THR A 119 -3.82 -13.41 -8.98
C THR A 119 -2.58 -13.90 -8.21
N ALA A 120 -2.66 -14.05 -6.88
CA ALA A 120 -1.59 -14.65 -6.09
C ALA A 120 -1.37 -16.14 -6.47
N GLY A 121 -2.43 -16.87 -6.79
CA GLY A 121 -2.36 -18.23 -7.33
C GLY A 121 -1.62 -18.29 -8.66
N VAL A 122 -1.85 -17.33 -9.57
CA VAL A 122 -1.09 -17.20 -10.83
C VAL A 122 0.40 -16.97 -10.54
N VAL A 123 0.76 -16.11 -9.58
CA VAL A 123 2.16 -15.90 -9.17
C VAL A 123 2.80 -17.21 -8.70
N VAL A 124 2.10 -18.00 -7.88
CA VAL A 124 2.55 -19.31 -7.40
C VAL A 124 2.77 -20.28 -8.56
N LEU A 125 1.80 -20.38 -9.48
CA LEU A 125 1.89 -21.28 -10.64
C LEU A 125 3.02 -20.88 -11.58
N VAL A 126 3.12 -19.60 -11.93
CA VAL A 126 4.19 -19.08 -12.80
C VAL A 126 5.55 -19.33 -12.16
N HIS A 127 5.71 -19.10 -10.86
CA HIS A 127 6.96 -19.41 -10.16
C HIS A 127 7.25 -20.92 -10.20
N TYR A 128 6.30 -21.76 -9.79
CA TYR A 128 6.45 -23.23 -9.78
C TYR A 128 6.87 -23.77 -11.16
N TYR A 129 6.18 -23.35 -12.23
CA TYR A 129 6.55 -23.77 -13.58
C TYR A 129 7.86 -23.13 -14.04
N SER A 130 8.15 -21.86 -13.73
CA SER A 130 9.45 -21.28 -14.09
C SER A 130 10.64 -22.07 -13.51
N THR A 131 10.49 -22.66 -12.32
CA THR A 131 11.52 -23.56 -11.77
C THR A 131 11.59 -24.90 -12.51
N TYR A 132 10.46 -25.48 -12.89
CA TYR A 132 10.39 -26.76 -13.59
C TYR A 132 10.92 -26.70 -15.04
N TRP A 133 10.62 -25.64 -15.77
CA TRP A 133 10.93 -25.52 -17.19
C TRP A 133 12.40 -25.18 -17.45
N PHE A 134 13.07 -24.51 -16.51
CA PHE A 134 14.40 -23.96 -16.72
C PHE A 134 15.49 -24.55 -15.83
N ASP A 135 15.14 -25.36 -14.83
CA ASP A 135 16.11 -26.07 -13.99
C ASP A 135 15.66 -27.49 -13.62
N GLN A 136 15.90 -28.42 -14.54
CA GLN A 136 15.54 -29.85 -14.37
C GLN A 136 16.32 -30.56 -13.25
N LYS A 137 17.42 -29.97 -12.73
CA LYS A 137 18.25 -30.60 -11.70
C LYS A 137 17.72 -30.38 -10.27
N THR A 138 16.78 -29.45 -10.08
CA THR A 138 16.41 -28.97 -8.73
C THR A 138 15.01 -29.37 -8.27
N THR A 139 14.21 -30.07 -9.09
CA THR A 139 12.78 -30.29 -8.82
C THR A 139 12.37 -31.75 -8.63
N SER A 140 12.36 -32.21 -7.38
CA SER A 140 11.58 -33.37 -6.91
C SER A 140 10.38 -32.96 -6.03
N MET A 141 10.13 -31.66 -5.85
CA MET A 141 9.07 -31.15 -4.98
C MET A 141 7.70 -31.17 -5.66
N THR A 142 6.69 -31.71 -4.97
CA THR A 142 5.29 -31.60 -5.40
C THR A 142 4.78 -30.16 -5.26
N LEU A 143 3.72 -29.79 -5.99
CA LEU A 143 3.08 -28.46 -5.85
C LEU A 143 2.72 -28.15 -4.39
N GLY A 144 2.23 -29.14 -3.63
CA GLY A 144 1.91 -28.97 -2.21
C GLY A 144 3.14 -28.66 -1.36
N GLN A 145 4.28 -29.31 -1.62
CA GLN A 145 5.55 -29.02 -0.94
C GLN A 145 6.08 -27.62 -1.31
N PHE A 146 5.92 -27.22 -2.57
CA PHE A 146 6.29 -25.88 -3.03
C PHE A 146 5.45 -24.80 -2.34
N VAL A 147 4.12 -24.94 -2.34
CA VAL A 147 3.21 -24.02 -1.65
C VAL A 147 3.56 -23.92 -0.16
N ARG A 148 3.79 -25.05 0.50
CA ARG A 148 4.22 -25.07 1.91
C ARG A 148 5.53 -24.33 2.10
N SER A 149 6.48 -24.46 1.18
CA SER A 149 7.75 -23.75 1.24
C SER A 149 7.56 -22.23 1.14
N VAL A 150 6.64 -21.74 0.32
CA VAL A 150 6.37 -20.31 0.19
C VAL A 150 5.62 -19.78 1.42
N VAL A 151 4.55 -20.47 1.83
CA VAL A 151 3.66 -20.00 2.90
C VAL A 151 4.30 -20.12 4.28
N VAL A 152 4.79 -21.30 4.64
CA VAL A 152 5.21 -21.56 6.03
C VAL A 152 6.53 -20.89 6.37
N SER A 153 7.45 -20.76 5.40
CA SER A 153 8.80 -20.29 5.71
C SER A 153 8.97 -18.77 5.67
N HIS A 154 8.06 -18.03 5.00
CA HIS A 154 8.30 -16.62 4.71
C HIS A 154 7.22 -15.63 5.21
N TRP A 155 6.01 -16.10 5.54
CA TRP A 155 4.93 -15.21 6.00
C TRP A 155 5.29 -14.41 7.25
N SER A 156 6.09 -14.97 8.16
CA SER A 156 6.54 -14.30 9.38
C SER A 156 7.33 -13.02 9.09
N TYR A 157 8.09 -12.95 7.99
CA TYR A 157 8.83 -11.75 7.63
C TYR A 157 7.93 -10.63 7.12
N PHE A 158 6.89 -10.96 6.34
CA PHE A 158 5.89 -9.97 5.92
C PHE A 158 5.03 -9.52 7.09
N ALA A 159 4.65 -10.42 7.99
CA ALA A 159 3.98 -10.08 9.24
C ALA A 159 4.86 -9.17 10.12
N THR A 160 6.17 -9.43 10.18
CA THR A 160 7.14 -8.58 10.89
C THR A 160 7.27 -7.22 10.23
N ALA A 161 7.43 -7.16 8.90
CA ALA A 161 7.52 -5.91 8.15
C ALA A 161 6.28 -5.05 8.35
N LEU A 162 5.09 -5.65 8.26
CA LEU A 162 3.82 -4.98 8.49
C LEU A 162 3.67 -4.52 9.95
N GLY A 163 3.89 -5.41 10.92
CA GLY A 163 3.68 -5.11 12.34
C GLY A 163 4.69 -4.11 12.90
N VAL A 164 5.99 -4.40 12.76
CA VAL A 164 7.07 -3.51 13.23
C VAL A 164 7.05 -2.20 12.46
N GLY A 165 6.82 -2.25 11.15
CA GLY A 165 6.75 -1.05 10.32
C GLY A 165 5.59 -0.14 10.72
N THR A 166 4.41 -0.71 10.93
CA THR A 166 3.25 0.05 11.40
C THR A 166 3.53 0.69 12.75
N PHE A 167 4.07 -0.07 13.71
CA PHE A 167 4.43 0.47 15.01
C PHE A 167 5.47 1.60 14.92
N ALA A 168 6.54 1.41 14.14
CA ALA A 168 7.56 2.43 13.93
C ALA A 168 7.01 3.67 13.23
N ALA A 169 6.06 3.54 12.30
CA ALA A 169 5.40 4.66 11.64
C ALA A 169 4.53 5.48 12.59
N LEU A 170 3.80 4.82 13.50
CA LEU A 170 3.06 5.49 14.57
C LEU A 170 4.02 6.27 15.50
N LEU A 171 5.15 5.66 15.87
CA LEU A 171 6.18 6.31 16.70
C LEU A 171 6.84 7.50 16.01
N ALA A 172 7.19 7.37 14.72
CA ALA A 172 7.76 8.45 13.92
C ALA A 172 6.80 9.66 13.85
N ASN A 173 5.51 9.45 14.02
CA ASN A 173 4.51 10.52 13.99
C ASN A 173 4.23 11.17 15.34
N VAL A 174 4.82 10.70 16.44
CA VAL A 174 4.61 11.24 17.80
C VAL A 174 4.90 12.76 17.90
N PRO A 175 5.97 13.32 17.29
CA PRO A 175 6.19 14.77 17.41
C PRO A 175 5.10 15.60 16.73
N LEU A 176 4.49 15.11 15.63
CA LEU A 176 3.35 15.76 15.00
C LEU A 176 2.15 15.75 15.95
N VAL A 177 1.86 14.60 16.57
CA VAL A 177 0.77 14.48 17.55
C VAL A 177 0.98 15.45 18.72
N GLY A 178 2.21 15.55 19.23
CA GLY A 178 2.57 16.52 20.27
C GLY A 178 2.33 17.97 19.83
N PHE A 179 2.74 18.33 18.62
CA PHE A 179 2.50 19.64 18.04
C PHE A 179 0.99 19.97 17.95
N LEU A 180 0.18 19.02 17.49
CA LEU A 180 -1.28 19.19 17.35
C LEU A 180 -1.98 19.32 18.70
N LEU A 181 -1.55 18.57 19.72
CA LEU A 181 -2.08 18.67 21.07
C LEU A 181 -1.89 20.06 21.68
N VAL A 182 -0.77 20.73 21.34
CA VAL A 182 -0.44 22.07 21.84
C VAL A 182 -1.06 23.18 21.01
N THR A 183 -0.98 23.08 19.68
CA THR A 183 -1.27 24.22 18.78
C THR A 183 -2.64 24.14 18.11
N ARG A 184 -3.22 22.94 17.98
CA ARG A 184 -4.44 22.69 17.18
C ARG A 184 -4.36 23.21 15.74
N ASN A 185 -3.15 23.32 15.19
CA ASN A 185 -2.89 23.89 13.88
C ASN A 185 -2.44 22.79 12.90
N SER A 186 -3.05 22.73 11.71
CA SER A 186 -2.72 21.75 10.67
C SER A 186 -1.41 22.02 9.92
N LEU A 187 -0.69 23.10 10.22
CA LEU A 187 0.52 23.56 9.51
C LEU A 187 1.55 22.46 9.23
N LEU A 188 1.79 21.58 10.22
CA LEU A 188 2.79 20.51 10.12
C LEU A 188 2.18 19.15 9.75
N SER A 189 0.89 19.08 9.45
CA SER A 189 0.21 17.82 9.10
C SER A 189 0.82 17.12 7.90
N TRP A 190 1.50 17.85 7.00
CA TRP A 190 2.23 17.29 5.86
C TRP A 190 3.33 16.31 6.26
N THR A 191 3.90 16.41 7.48
CA THR A 191 4.99 15.52 7.94
C THR A 191 4.55 14.07 8.11
N VAL A 192 3.24 13.80 8.20
CA VAL A 192 2.71 12.44 8.35
C VAL A 192 3.12 11.51 7.20
N LEU A 193 3.18 12.01 5.95
CA LEU A 193 3.58 11.20 4.79
C LEU A 193 5.03 10.71 4.90
N PRO A 194 6.04 11.59 5.05
CA PRO A 194 7.42 11.13 5.21
C PRO A 194 7.63 10.34 6.51
N ASN A 195 6.95 10.68 7.62
CA ASN A 195 7.03 9.89 8.86
C ASN A 195 6.51 8.46 8.65
N ALA A 196 5.40 8.30 7.94
CA ALA A 196 4.84 7.01 7.60
C ALA A 196 5.79 6.19 6.74
N ILE A 197 6.36 6.78 5.68
CA ILE A 197 7.34 6.14 4.81
C ILE A 197 8.54 5.67 5.64
N VAL A 198 9.15 6.56 6.45
CA VAL A 198 10.32 6.23 7.26
C VAL A 198 10.01 5.05 8.18
N GLY A 199 8.95 5.15 8.99
CA GLY A 199 8.64 4.10 9.97
C GLY A 199 8.30 2.76 9.34
N LEU A 200 7.53 2.76 8.24
CA LEU A 200 7.21 1.54 7.52
C LEU A 200 8.47 0.88 6.94
N LEU A 201 9.37 1.68 6.35
CA LEU A 201 10.63 1.16 5.79
C LEU A 201 11.60 0.68 6.87
N VAL A 202 11.57 1.22 8.10
CA VAL A 202 12.31 0.66 9.25
C VAL A 202 11.86 -0.78 9.54
N GLY A 203 10.54 -1.03 9.53
CA GLY A 203 10.02 -2.39 9.70
C GLY A 203 10.43 -3.35 8.59
N VAL A 204 10.41 -2.86 7.35
CA VAL A 204 10.86 -3.63 6.18
C VAL A 204 12.35 -3.97 6.27
N ASP A 205 13.20 -2.99 6.60
CA ASP A 205 14.63 -3.20 6.81
C ASP A 205 14.90 -4.21 7.93
N PHE A 206 14.18 -4.10 9.04
CA PHE A 206 14.29 -5.04 10.15
C PHE A 206 13.93 -6.47 9.73
N ALA A 207 12.81 -6.65 9.01
CA ALA A 207 12.39 -7.93 8.49
C ALA A 207 13.38 -8.51 7.45
N ALA A 208 13.93 -7.66 6.58
CA ALA A 208 14.94 -8.04 5.60
C ALA A 208 16.21 -8.55 6.28
N LYS A 209 16.65 -7.88 7.35
CA LYS A 209 17.80 -8.30 8.16
C LYS A 209 17.54 -9.61 8.89
N LEU A 210 16.33 -9.81 9.43
CA LEU A 210 15.96 -11.06 10.06
C LEU A 210 15.99 -12.23 9.07
N TRP A 211 15.45 -12.01 7.86
CA TRP A 211 15.46 -13.00 6.79
C TRP A 211 16.89 -13.39 6.38
N ARG A 212 17.76 -12.40 6.15
CA ARG A 212 19.17 -12.64 5.80
C ARG A 212 19.95 -13.36 6.91
N ARG A 213 19.69 -13.05 8.19
CA ARG A 213 20.33 -13.73 9.33
C ARG A 213 20.00 -15.22 9.40
N GLN A 214 18.76 -15.61 9.10
CA GLN A 214 18.39 -17.03 9.08
C GLN A 214 19.10 -17.82 7.98
N GLY A 215 19.44 -17.16 6.86
CA GLY A 215 20.18 -17.76 5.75
C GLY A 215 21.67 -18.03 6.02
N LYS A 216 22.20 -17.68 7.22
CA LYS A 216 23.61 -17.86 7.62
C LYS A 216 24.64 -17.26 6.66
N THR A 217 24.26 -16.31 5.81
CA THR A 217 25.17 -15.65 4.88
C THR A 217 25.95 -14.55 5.59
N ALA A 218 27.28 -14.57 5.41
CA ALA A 218 28.11 -13.45 5.77
C ALA A 218 27.66 -12.19 5.00
N GLN A 219 27.87 -11.06 5.66
CA GLN A 219 27.29 -9.74 5.46
C GLN A 219 27.61 -9.03 4.12
N SER A 220 27.75 -9.71 2.99
CA SER A 220 28.18 -9.06 1.74
C SER A 220 27.69 -9.72 0.45
N ILE A 221 26.89 -10.79 0.55
CA ILE A 221 26.48 -11.59 -0.62
C ILE A 221 25.00 -11.36 -0.93
N LEU A 222 24.67 -11.25 -2.21
CA LEU A 222 23.30 -11.14 -2.70
C LEU A 222 22.55 -12.46 -2.51
N PRO A 223 21.23 -12.45 -2.23
CA PRO A 223 20.46 -13.67 -2.13
C PRO A 223 20.41 -14.42 -3.46
N LEU A 224 20.35 -15.75 -3.38
CA LEU A 224 20.09 -16.64 -4.50
C LEU A 224 18.74 -16.31 -5.13
N ALA A 225 18.67 -16.55 -6.44
CA ALA A 225 17.50 -16.20 -7.24
C ALA A 225 16.21 -16.84 -6.74
N ASP A 226 16.29 -18.14 -6.49
CA ASP A 226 15.13 -18.93 -6.10
C ASP A 226 14.66 -18.57 -4.68
N ASP A 227 15.58 -18.26 -3.77
CA ASP A 227 15.22 -17.85 -2.40
C ASP A 227 14.59 -16.46 -2.38
N TRP A 228 15.07 -15.53 -3.22
CA TRP A 228 14.41 -14.24 -3.42
C TRP A 228 13.01 -14.41 -4.05
N MET A 229 12.88 -15.24 -5.09
CA MET A 229 11.58 -15.51 -5.72
C MET A 229 10.62 -16.19 -4.73
N ARG A 230 11.09 -17.06 -3.83
CA ARG A 230 10.25 -17.67 -2.77
C ARG A 230 9.74 -16.62 -1.80
N LEU A 231 10.62 -15.71 -1.37
CA LEU A 231 10.22 -14.56 -0.54
C LEU A 231 9.22 -13.67 -1.29
N ALA A 232 9.47 -13.36 -2.56
CA ALA A 232 8.60 -12.51 -3.36
C ALA A 232 7.20 -13.15 -3.56
N THR A 233 7.13 -14.43 -3.93
CA THR A 233 5.84 -15.17 -4.02
C THR A 233 5.15 -15.25 -2.66
N SER A 234 5.90 -15.35 -1.56
CA SER A 234 5.33 -15.28 -0.22
C SER A 234 4.64 -13.94 0.02
N GLY A 235 5.19 -12.83 -0.48
CA GLY A 235 4.54 -11.52 -0.39
C GLY A 235 3.16 -11.50 -1.07
N ALA A 236 3.04 -12.11 -2.25
CA ALA A 236 1.76 -12.17 -2.98
C ALA A 236 0.72 -13.01 -2.22
N THR A 237 1.13 -14.17 -1.68
CA THR A 237 0.22 -15.05 -0.92
C THR A 237 -0.16 -14.48 0.45
N PHE A 238 0.78 -13.86 1.17
CA PHE A 238 0.50 -13.16 2.42
C PHE A 238 -0.39 -11.94 2.19
N GLY A 239 -0.16 -11.18 1.11
CA GLY A 239 -1.03 -10.06 0.75
C GLY A 239 -2.44 -10.50 0.38
N ALA A 240 -2.60 -11.62 -0.33
CA ALA A 240 -3.92 -12.19 -0.59
C ALA A 240 -4.62 -12.62 0.70
N PHE A 241 -3.88 -13.20 1.64
CA PHE A 241 -4.39 -13.52 2.97
C PHE A 241 -4.86 -12.29 3.74
N VAL A 242 -4.04 -11.24 3.86
CA VAL A 242 -4.47 -10.01 4.56
C VAL A 242 -5.61 -9.31 3.82
N SER A 243 -5.67 -9.40 2.50
CA SER A 243 -6.77 -8.86 1.69
C SER A 243 -8.12 -9.51 1.99
N THR A 244 -8.17 -10.70 2.60
CA THR A 244 -9.44 -11.29 3.07
C THR A 244 -10.14 -10.42 4.10
N LEU A 245 -9.43 -9.54 4.81
CA LEU A 245 -10.04 -8.59 5.73
C LEU A 245 -11.04 -7.64 5.03
N LEU A 246 -10.95 -7.44 3.71
CA LEU A 246 -11.92 -6.62 2.96
C LEU A 246 -13.37 -7.12 3.09
N VAL A 247 -13.61 -8.35 3.55
CA VAL A 247 -14.98 -8.82 3.86
C VAL A 247 -15.63 -7.98 4.96
N PHE A 248 -14.84 -7.36 5.83
CA PHE A 248 -15.32 -6.42 6.83
C PHE A 248 -15.61 -5.06 6.20
N ASN A 249 -16.69 -4.43 6.66
CA ASN A 249 -17.13 -3.12 6.18
C ASN A 249 -16.28 -1.98 6.77
N ALA A 250 -15.05 -1.82 6.27
CA ALA A 250 -14.14 -0.76 6.69
C ALA A 250 -13.49 -0.04 5.48
N PRO A 251 -13.56 1.32 5.41
CA PRO A 251 -13.18 2.09 4.23
C PRO A 251 -11.77 1.88 3.69
N LEU A 252 -10.78 1.50 4.48
CA LEU A 252 -9.38 1.40 4.02
C LEU A 252 -8.91 0.00 3.67
N LEU A 253 -9.74 -1.03 3.92
CA LEU A 253 -9.29 -2.42 3.71
C LEU A 253 -9.12 -2.77 2.23
N TYR A 254 -9.67 -1.98 1.30
CA TYR A 254 -9.48 -2.19 -0.13
C TYR A 254 -8.04 -1.87 -0.59
N LEU A 255 -7.25 -1.15 0.22
CA LEU A 255 -5.85 -0.85 -0.09
C LEU A 255 -4.98 -2.11 -0.14
N PHE A 256 -5.29 -3.13 0.67
CA PHE A 256 -4.57 -4.41 0.65
C PHE A 256 -4.71 -5.15 -0.70
N PRO A 257 -5.92 -5.41 -1.23
CA PRO A 257 -6.06 -6.06 -2.52
C PRO A 257 -5.54 -5.21 -3.68
N VAL A 258 -5.71 -3.87 -3.65
CA VAL A 258 -5.11 -2.99 -4.67
C VAL A 258 -3.59 -3.15 -4.73
N ALA A 259 -2.91 -3.08 -3.58
CA ALA A 259 -1.47 -3.27 -3.49
C ALA A 259 -1.05 -4.70 -3.89
N THR A 260 -1.76 -5.71 -3.41
CA THR A 260 -1.44 -7.12 -3.66
C THR A 260 -1.59 -7.50 -5.13
N VAL A 261 -2.63 -7.01 -5.81
CA VAL A 261 -2.85 -7.26 -7.24
C VAL A 261 -1.77 -6.57 -8.06
N ALA A 262 -1.46 -5.29 -7.79
CA ALA A 262 -0.39 -4.57 -8.47
C ALA A 262 0.97 -5.28 -8.30
N TYR A 263 1.29 -5.69 -7.07
CA TYR A 263 2.49 -6.46 -6.76
C TYR A 263 2.53 -7.80 -7.51
N SER A 264 1.41 -8.54 -7.53
CA SER A 264 1.32 -9.84 -8.19
C SER A 264 1.52 -9.75 -9.70
N ILE A 265 0.93 -8.73 -10.35
CA ILE A 265 1.13 -8.47 -11.78
C ILE A 265 2.60 -8.20 -12.08
N VAL A 266 3.25 -7.35 -11.29
CA VAL A 266 4.68 -7.04 -11.43
C VAL A 266 5.53 -8.31 -11.27
N LEU A 267 5.24 -9.15 -10.28
CA LEU A 267 5.97 -10.41 -10.08
C LEU A 267 5.81 -11.38 -11.24
N VAL A 268 4.62 -11.53 -11.80
CA VAL A 268 4.41 -12.40 -12.98
C VAL A 268 5.30 -11.94 -14.13
N LEU A 269 5.36 -10.63 -14.39
CA LEU A 269 6.22 -10.06 -15.44
C LEU A 269 7.71 -10.30 -15.14
N VAL A 270 8.14 -10.13 -13.88
CA VAL A 270 9.51 -10.42 -13.45
C VAL A 270 9.84 -11.90 -13.66
N TYR A 271 8.96 -12.82 -13.26
CA TYR A 271 9.20 -14.26 -13.36
C TYR A 271 9.24 -14.74 -14.81
N ILE A 272 8.38 -14.20 -15.67
CA ILE A 272 8.44 -14.43 -17.12
C ILE A 272 9.76 -13.91 -17.67
N GLY A 273 10.19 -12.70 -17.30
CA GLY A 273 11.47 -12.12 -17.71
C GLY A 273 12.68 -12.95 -17.28
N VAL A 274 12.69 -13.43 -16.02
CA VAL A 274 13.73 -14.33 -15.50
C VAL A 274 13.74 -15.66 -16.26
N GLY A 275 12.57 -16.25 -16.54
CA GLY A 275 12.47 -17.46 -17.35
C GLY A 275 13.03 -17.30 -18.76
N PHE A 276 12.70 -16.19 -19.43
CA PHE A 276 13.29 -15.86 -20.74
C PHE A 276 14.80 -15.61 -20.69
N ALA A 277 15.31 -15.03 -19.61
CA ALA A 277 16.74 -14.85 -19.45
C ALA A 277 17.45 -16.20 -19.27
N LYS A 278 16.86 -17.13 -18.48
CA LYS A 278 17.41 -18.48 -18.25
C LYS A 278 17.40 -19.36 -19.51
N SER A 279 16.48 -19.12 -20.46
CA SER A 279 16.35 -19.93 -21.69
C SER A 279 17.35 -19.57 -22.80
N ARG A 280 18.04 -18.44 -22.70
CA ARG A 280 19.05 -18.04 -23.69
C ARG A 280 20.38 -18.72 -23.38
N PRO A 281 21.03 -19.41 -24.35
CA PRO A 281 22.37 -19.94 -24.15
C PRO A 281 23.33 -18.80 -23.86
N SER A 282 23.87 -18.76 -22.64
CA SER A 282 24.90 -17.79 -22.28
C SER A 282 26.23 -18.22 -22.89
N PRO A 283 26.93 -17.36 -23.67
CA PRO A 283 28.25 -17.68 -24.23
C PRO A 283 29.34 -17.82 -23.15
N GLN A 284 29.05 -17.38 -21.93
CA GLN A 284 29.81 -17.70 -20.72
C GLN A 284 28.91 -18.52 -19.79
N PRO A 285 29.24 -19.77 -19.44
CA PRO A 285 28.42 -20.59 -18.55
C PRO A 285 28.13 -19.91 -17.19
N ASP A 286 28.93 -18.90 -16.83
CA ASP A 286 28.85 -18.16 -15.57
C ASP A 286 28.18 -16.76 -15.67
N ALA A 287 27.84 -16.25 -16.86
CA ALA A 287 27.34 -14.87 -16.99
C ALA A 287 25.90 -14.64 -16.51
N MET A 288 25.18 -15.70 -16.12
CA MET A 288 23.94 -15.59 -15.36
C MET A 288 24.23 -15.91 -13.88
N THR A 289 24.97 -15.00 -13.23
CA THR A 289 25.49 -15.11 -11.86
C THR A 289 24.43 -15.13 -10.74
N TRP A 290 23.14 -15.14 -11.09
CA TRP A 290 22.05 -15.49 -10.18
C TRP A 290 21.76 -16.99 -10.32
N GLN A 291 22.72 -17.80 -9.86
CA GLN A 291 22.66 -19.25 -10.04
C GLN A 291 21.47 -19.86 -9.27
N PRO A 292 20.76 -20.84 -9.85
CA PRO A 292 19.90 -21.72 -9.09
C PRO A 292 20.79 -22.72 -8.35
N ALA A 293 20.97 -22.51 -7.05
CA ALA A 293 21.55 -23.51 -6.18
C ALA A 293 20.48 -23.99 -5.20
N VAL A 294 20.62 -25.25 -4.78
CA VAL A 294 19.80 -25.89 -3.75
C VAL A 294 19.67 -24.92 -2.56
N SER A 295 18.44 -24.67 -2.13
CA SER A 295 18.05 -23.68 -1.10
C SER A 295 19.13 -23.42 -0.05
N TYR A 296 19.35 -22.16 0.37
CA TYR A 296 20.35 -21.77 1.37
C TYR A 296 20.39 -22.66 2.63
N ALA A 297 19.24 -23.24 3.03
CA ALA A 297 19.14 -24.18 4.14
C ALA A 297 19.99 -25.47 3.97
N SER A 298 20.45 -25.76 2.76
CA SER A 298 21.26 -26.94 2.41
C SER A 298 22.77 -26.67 2.32
N ILE A 299 23.20 -25.41 2.41
CA ILE A 299 24.62 -25.03 2.29
C ILE A 299 25.29 -25.17 3.67
N PRO A 300 26.33 -26.02 3.83
CA PRO A 300 27.05 -26.15 5.08
C PRO A 300 27.85 -24.88 5.44
N PRO A 301 27.98 -24.55 6.74
CA PRO A 301 28.46 -23.25 7.21
C PRO A 301 29.95 -22.95 7.02
N SER A 302 30.72 -23.79 6.32
CA SER A 302 32.20 -23.77 6.35
C SER A 302 32.89 -23.42 5.04
N GLU A 303 32.19 -23.25 3.93
CA GLU A 303 32.83 -22.85 2.68
C GLU A 303 32.59 -21.35 2.44
N GLU A 304 33.67 -20.58 2.51
CA GLU A 304 33.68 -19.23 1.92
C GLU A 304 33.15 -19.34 0.49
N PRO A 305 32.10 -18.58 0.12
CA PRO A 305 31.57 -18.64 -1.24
C PRO A 305 32.61 -18.11 -2.21
N ALA A 306 33.34 -19.02 -2.85
CA ALA A 306 34.15 -18.71 -4.01
C ALA A 306 33.20 -18.19 -5.10
N ASN A 307 33.32 -16.89 -5.40
CA ASN A 307 32.54 -16.09 -6.34
C ASN A 307 31.38 -15.29 -5.70
N LEU A 308 31.65 -14.01 -5.48
CA LEU A 308 30.62 -12.98 -5.28
C LEU A 308 29.66 -13.04 -6.48
N SER A 309 28.44 -13.49 -6.24
CA SER A 309 27.34 -13.43 -7.22
C SER A 309 26.97 -11.97 -7.44
N VAL A 310 27.65 -11.28 -8.36
CA VAL A 310 27.26 -9.93 -8.77
C VAL A 310 25.95 -10.08 -9.54
N VAL A 311 24.85 -9.50 -9.07
CA VAL A 311 23.62 -9.40 -9.87
C VAL A 311 24.00 -8.67 -11.16
N PRO A 312 23.82 -9.28 -12.34
CA PRO A 312 24.08 -8.60 -13.60
C PRO A 312 23.35 -7.26 -13.61
N LEU A 313 24.02 -6.18 -14.02
CA LEU A 313 23.46 -4.83 -14.00
C LEU A 313 22.06 -4.77 -14.63
N ALA A 314 21.84 -5.52 -15.70
CA ALA A 314 20.53 -5.65 -16.35
C ALA A 314 19.43 -6.21 -15.42
N ILE A 315 19.73 -7.23 -14.62
CA ILE A 315 18.79 -7.80 -13.65
C ILE A 315 18.55 -6.79 -12.51
N GLY A 316 19.59 -6.13 -12.01
CA GLY A 316 19.45 -5.07 -11.01
C GLY A 316 18.55 -3.93 -11.49
N MET A 317 18.79 -3.44 -12.71
CA MET A 317 17.94 -2.42 -13.34
C MET A 317 16.49 -2.90 -13.53
N ALA A 318 16.29 -4.16 -13.95
CA ALA A 318 14.95 -4.73 -14.10
C ALA A 318 14.20 -4.82 -12.77
N LEU A 319 14.88 -5.20 -11.69
CA LEU A 319 14.29 -5.25 -10.35
C LEU A 319 13.96 -3.84 -9.83
N VAL A 320 14.83 -2.85 -10.05
CA VAL A 320 14.54 -1.45 -9.71
C VAL A 320 13.36 -0.92 -10.53
N ALA A 321 13.30 -1.22 -11.84
CA ALA A 321 12.17 -0.86 -12.68
C ALA A 321 10.88 -1.52 -12.20
N ALA A 322 10.93 -2.80 -11.80
CA ALA A 322 9.78 -3.52 -11.24
C ALA A 322 9.27 -2.87 -9.93
N LEU A 323 10.17 -2.49 -9.03
CA LEU A 323 9.81 -1.72 -7.82
C LEU A 323 9.16 -0.38 -8.19
N GLY A 324 9.75 0.34 -9.14
CA GLY A 324 9.23 1.62 -9.63
C GLY A 324 7.82 1.49 -10.20
N VAL A 325 7.57 0.48 -11.05
CA VAL A 325 6.24 0.20 -11.60
C VAL A 325 5.24 -0.17 -10.50
N PHE A 326 5.63 -1.03 -9.55
CA PHE A 326 4.78 -1.39 -8.42
C PHE A 326 4.37 -0.16 -7.61
N LEU A 327 5.34 0.67 -7.21
CA LEU A 327 5.07 1.88 -6.43
C LEU A 327 4.27 2.91 -7.23
N PHE A 328 4.54 3.08 -8.52
CA PHE A 328 3.79 4.00 -9.38
C PHE A 328 2.30 3.64 -9.46
N VAL A 329 1.97 2.34 -9.46
CA VAL A 329 0.57 1.88 -9.52
C VAL A 329 -0.07 1.88 -8.15
N ALA A 330 0.62 1.39 -7.12
CA ALA A 330 0.01 1.10 -5.82
C ALA A 330 0.04 2.28 -4.84
N LEU A 331 1.07 3.13 -4.88
CA LEU A 331 1.29 4.21 -3.91
C LEU A 331 0.34 5.41 -4.06
N PRO A 332 -0.12 5.81 -5.27
CA PRO A 332 -1.01 6.97 -5.40
C PRO A 332 -2.31 6.84 -4.60
N VAL A 333 -2.88 5.63 -4.53
CA VAL A 333 -4.18 5.38 -3.86
C VAL A 333 -4.13 5.68 -2.35
N PRO A 334 -3.22 5.10 -1.54
CA PRO A 334 -3.12 5.45 -0.13
C PRO A 334 -2.63 6.89 0.11
N VAL A 335 -1.84 7.47 -0.80
CA VAL A 335 -1.40 8.88 -0.70
C VAL A 335 -2.59 9.83 -0.87
N ASP A 336 -3.47 9.56 -1.83
CA ASP A 336 -4.70 10.31 -2.03
C ASP A 336 -5.61 10.26 -0.79
N ASN A 337 -5.79 9.07 -0.22
CA ASN A 337 -6.54 8.94 1.04
C ASN A 337 -5.84 9.66 2.22
N LEU A 338 -4.51 9.71 2.24
CA LEU A 338 -3.77 10.44 3.27
C LEU A 338 -3.99 11.94 3.14
N TRP A 339 -4.03 12.49 1.93
CA TRP A 339 -4.38 13.88 1.69
C TRP A 339 -5.79 14.20 2.17
N MET A 340 -6.74 13.31 1.91
CA MET A 340 -8.09 13.47 2.45
C MET A 340 -8.10 13.44 4.00
N ILE A 341 -7.35 12.53 4.63
CA ILE A 341 -7.21 12.48 6.10
C ILE A 341 -6.60 13.78 6.64
N GLN A 342 -5.57 14.32 6.00
CA GLN A 342 -4.99 15.61 6.36
C GLN A 342 -6.00 16.74 6.21
N SER A 343 -6.79 16.71 5.15
CA SER A 343 -7.76 17.75 4.86
C SER A 343 -8.95 17.74 5.81
N VAL A 344 -9.39 16.58 6.29
CA VAL A 344 -10.54 16.44 7.20
C VAL A 344 -10.10 16.48 8.67
N GLY A 345 -9.01 15.79 8.99
CA GLY A 345 -8.55 15.57 10.36
C GLY A 345 -7.21 16.21 10.69
N GLY A 346 -6.68 17.12 9.87
CA GLY A 346 -5.32 17.68 10.01
C GLY A 346 -5.04 18.37 11.33
N CYS A 347 -6.07 18.88 12.00
CA CYS A 347 -5.98 19.48 13.33
C CYS A 347 -6.24 18.50 14.49
N ASP A 348 -6.67 17.27 14.18
CA ASP A 348 -7.02 16.27 15.18
C ASP A 348 -5.84 15.32 15.49
N PRO A 349 -5.36 15.29 16.75
CA PRO A 349 -4.19 14.50 17.11
C PRO A 349 -4.44 13.00 17.04
N LEU A 350 -5.67 12.51 17.26
CA LEU A 350 -5.98 11.08 17.24
C LEU A 350 -6.06 10.56 15.80
N ILE A 351 -6.72 11.31 14.91
CA ILE A 351 -6.76 10.99 13.48
C ILE A 351 -5.34 11.00 12.90
N MET A 352 -4.58 12.07 13.18
CA MET A 352 -3.20 12.17 12.70
C MET A 352 -2.29 11.11 13.32
N ALA A 353 -2.51 10.68 14.56
CA ALA A 353 -1.75 9.57 15.15
C ALA A 353 -1.89 8.27 14.34
N ALA A 354 -3.11 7.96 13.85
CA ALA A 354 -3.40 6.73 13.11
C ALA A 354 -3.13 6.82 11.60
N ALA A 355 -3.08 8.04 11.04
CA ALA A 355 -2.89 8.28 9.61
C ALA A 355 -1.71 7.53 8.95
N PRO A 356 -0.54 7.32 9.59
CA PRO A 356 0.58 6.59 8.98
C PRO A 356 0.25 5.16 8.53
N VAL A 357 -0.73 4.51 9.15
CA VAL A 357 -1.13 3.12 8.85
C VAL A 357 -1.60 2.97 7.41
N ILE A 358 -2.07 4.05 6.76
CA ILE A 358 -2.65 3.98 5.43
C ILE A 358 -1.67 3.57 4.33
N LEU A 359 -0.37 3.82 4.52
CA LEU A 359 0.68 3.40 3.59
C LEU A 359 1.14 1.95 3.83
N ALA A 360 0.78 1.37 4.97
CA ALA A 360 1.23 0.04 5.36
C ALA A 360 0.93 -1.02 4.28
N PRO A 361 -0.29 -1.10 3.70
CA PRO A 361 -0.65 -2.11 2.69
C PRO A 361 0.26 -2.18 1.46
N VAL A 362 0.90 -1.06 1.11
CA VAL A 362 1.85 -1.00 -0.02
C VAL A 362 3.27 -1.27 0.44
N LEU A 363 3.71 -0.58 1.50
CA LEU A 363 5.13 -0.57 1.85
C LEU A 363 5.63 -1.87 2.46
N TYR A 364 4.80 -2.69 3.13
CA TYR A 364 5.28 -3.99 3.62
C TYR A 364 5.67 -4.95 2.47
N LEU A 365 5.11 -4.77 1.27
CA LEU A 365 5.38 -5.60 0.10
C LEU A 365 6.72 -5.30 -0.59
N VAL A 366 7.40 -4.20 -0.23
CA VAL A 366 8.72 -3.86 -0.81
C VAL A 366 9.86 -4.68 -0.20
N LEU A 367 9.57 -5.55 0.78
CA LEU A 367 10.51 -6.42 1.48
C LEU A 367 11.48 -7.19 0.56
N PRO A 368 11.06 -7.78 -0.58
CA PRO A 368 11.99 -8.47 -1.48
C PRO A 368 13.09 -7.56 -2.02
N TRP A 369 12.84 -6.26 -2.20
CA TRP A 369 13.88 -5.35 -2.68
C TRP A 369 14.86 -4.94 -1.57
N PHE A 370 14.38 -4.83 -0.32
CA PHE A 370 15.25 -4.55 0.83
C PHE A 370 16.20 -5.70 1.14
N VAL A 371 15.83 -6.95 0.86
CA VAL A 371 16.79 -8.06 0.99
C VAL A 371 17.85 -8.05 -0.10
N LEU A 372 17.82 -7.16 -1.10
CA LEU A 372 18.91 -7.01 -2.08
C LEU A 372 19.97 -6.01 -1.60
N THR A 373 19.57 -5.03 -0.81
CA THR A 373 20.47 -4.08 -0.16
C THR A 373 21.02 -4.68 1.12
N TRP A 374 22.35 -4.62 1.29
CA TRP A 374 22.96 -4.98 2.56
C TRP A 374 24.19 -4.12 2.79
N GLY A 375 24.04 -3.13 3.65
CA GLY A 375 25.17 -2.29 4.09
C GLY A 375 25.07 -1.80 5.53
N GLY A 376 23.93 -1.98 6.21
CA GLY A 376 23.73 -1.46 7.57
C GLY A 376 23.55 0.07 7.62
N GLY A 377 23.66 0.77 6.48
CA GLY A 377 23.48 2.21 6.35
C GLY A 377 22.03 2.63 6.09
N GLU A 378 21.13 1.69 5.79
CA GLU A 378 19.73 1.98 5.44
C GLU A 378 19.00 2.65 6.61
N VAL A 379 19.20 2.16 7.83
CA VAL A 379 18.60 2.75 9.05
C VAL A 379 19.17 4.15 9.30
N LEU A 380 20.47 4.34 9.07
CA LEU A 380 21.09 5.66 9.22
C LEU A 380 20.52 6.65 8.20
N LEU A 381 20.34 6.22 6.95
CA LEU A 381 19.73 7.04 5.91
C LEU A 381 18.28 7.40 6.26
N LEU A 382 17.47 6.42 6.69
CA LEU A 382 16.10 6.65 7.13
C LEU A 382 16.03 7.63 8.30
N PHE A 383 16.96 7.51 9.26
CA PHE A 383 17.08 8.44 10.38
C PHE A 383 17.50 9.86 9.93
N GLN A 384 18.44 9.97 8.99
CA GLN A 384 18.83 11.27 8.41
C GLN A 384 17.68 11.95 7.67
N VAL A 385 16.90 11.19 6.90
CA VAL A 385 15.68 11.69 6.23
C VAL A 385 14.67 12.18 7.27
N TYR A 386 14.46 11.41 8.34
CA TYR A 386 13.58 11.81 9.43
C TYR A 386 14.02 13.12 10.09
N LEU A 387 15.30 13.28 10.40
CA LEU A 387 15.83 14.53 10.96
C LEU A 387 15.68 15.70 9.99
N ALA A 388 15.91 15.48 8.69
CA ALA A 388 15.74 16.52 7.68
C ALA A 388 14.28 17.02 7.58
N VAL A 389 13.31 16.10 7.64
CA VAL A 389 11.87 16.43 7.67
C VAL A 389 11.55 17.36 8.84
N TRP A 390 12.03 17.02 10.04
CA TRP A 390 11.77 17.82 11.25
C TRP A 390 12.53 19.14 11.28
N ALA A 391 13.72 19.21 10.68
CA ALA A 391 14.42 20.47 10.48
C ALA A 391 13.60 21.43 9.60
N VAL A 392 13.06 20.94 8.48
CA VAL A 392 12.20 21.72 7.59
C VAL A 392 10.91 22.14 8.29
N ALA A 393 10.25 21.23 9.00
CA ALA A 393 9.03 21.52 9.77
C ALA A 393 9.26 22.60 10.83
N THR A 394 10.41 22.56 11.51
CA THR A 394 10.78 23.57 12.51
C THR A 394 10.97 24.94 11.88
N VAL A 395 11.69 25.02 10.75
CA VAL A 395 11.89 26.28 10.02
C VAL A 395 10.56 26.85 9.55
N GLN A 396 9.66 26.02 9.01
CA GLN A 396 8.33 26.45 8.59
C GLN A 396 7.52 27.00 9.77
N TYR A 397 7.51 26.31 10.91
CA TYR A 397 6.78 26.77 12.09
C TYR A 397 7.29 28.14 12.57
N VAL A 398 8.61 28.31 12.67
CA VAL A 398 9.23 29.59 13.08
C VAL A 398 8.93 30.70 12.08
N ALA A 399 8.89 30.42 10.78
CA ALA A 399 8.57 31.42 9.76
C ALA A 399 7.08 31.82 9.73
N SER A 400 6.21 30.97 10.28
CA SER A 400 4.77 31.22 10.36
C SER A 400 4.30 31.83 11.69
N ALA A 401 5.16 31.81 12.71
CA ALA A 401 4.95 32.40 14.03
C ALA A 401 5.43 33.86 14.04
#